data_AF-A0A2A3MG99-F1
#
_entry.id   AF-A0A2A3MG99-F1
#
_cell.length_a   1.000
_cell.length_b   1.000
_cell.length_c   1.000
_cell.angle_alpha   90.00
_cell.angle_beta   90.00
_cell.angle_gamma   90.00
#
_symmetry.space_group_name_H-M   'P 1'
#
loop_
_entity.id
_entity.type
_entity.pdbx_description
1 polymer ?
#
loop_
_entity_poly.entity_id
_entity_poly.type
_entity_poly.pdbx_seq_one_letter_code
_entity_poly.pdbx_strand_id
1 'polypeptide(L)'
;MNCLIKHSQSFVIESLVKRLIADINIYSHLLTTVDWQLLISLNNAVGERQNCQKNCLGCLEFSSMLHILSTFIHGVSSANKKSEAIVTELCRIFTVPNDLDPVVLALDLVVSPNYVKSKISAEYILLYEKYVDAVKSNISRLALDHFLHEQAKCNDTILAHVNLDQEQVIAYQTAEASAGDELFYVDQNVVSKYGIDQGFSRQIDNFKNKVSCKFVYSPYVIEDGVKMSRVRLAEYFDTIEALTENTMLVRSGNGVMFAREDIQVTFDRVLLWRNATRAAEDLKVQKMHYNHWGYPHYSRGSKLSNRVNKDIHVFFESLRPYLDDISCDFDFNDDGSDRELCRWLCAATIGKSFSLRELVDRSIRYEGDTGCMVCIEDLCDFLDLINYQTEPLSELTKIRSSVQDTEHLKLAWKADYFVTDDKKLRIRGDFIYSVLGLGTKFISIKELKERVVSALKE
;
A
#
# COMPACT_ATOMS: atom_id res chain seq x y z
N MET A 1 8.69 18.07 -31.65
CA MET A 1 8.15 19.28 -30.98
C MET A 1 6.77 19.02 -30.36
N ASN A 2 5.78 18.48 -31.09
CA ASN A 2 4.43 18.22 -30.53
C ASN A 2 4.41 17.27 -29.32
N CYS A 3 5.20 16.19 -29.34
CA CYS A 3 5.24 15.21 -28.23
C CYS A 3 5.83 15.79 -26.92
N LEU A 4 6.80 16.69 -27.01
CA LEU A 4 7.39 17.34 -25.82
C LEU A 4 6.37 18.30 -25.19
N ILE A 5 5.64 19.05 -26.01
CA ILE A 5 4.55 19.94 -25.54
C ILE A 5 3.44 19.11 -24.89
N LYS A 6 3.01 18.01 -25.51
CA LYS A 6 2.03 17.07 -24.94
C LYS A 6 2.50 16.50 -23.60
N HIS A 7 3.77 16.12 -23.50
CA HIS A 7 4.35 15.65 -22.24
C HIS A 7 4.39 16.74 -21.16
N SER A 8 4.75 17.98 -21.51
CA SER A 8 4.68 19.10 -20.57
C SER A 8 3.25 19.37 -20.10
N GLN A 9 2.27 19.25 -20.99
CA GLN A 9 0.85 19.41 -20.67
C GLN A 9 0.34 18.31 -19.75
N SER A 10 0.78 17.06 -19.91
CA SER A 10 0.36 15.97 -19.04
C SER A 10 0.71 16.26 -17.58
N PHE A 11 1.90 16.83 -17.30
CA PHE A 11 2.27 17.26 -15.94
C PHE A 11 1.36 18.35 -15.37
N VAL A 12 0.92 19.31 -16.20
CA VAL A 12 -0.03 20.35 -15.78
C VAL A 12 -1.39 19.74 -15.46
N ILE A 13 -1.90 18.86 -16.33
CA ILE A 13 -3.16 18.14 -16.10
C ILE A 13 -3.07 17.27 -14.83
N GLU A 14 -1.98 16.53 -14.66
CA GLU A 14 -1.74 15.70 -13.49
C GLU A 14 -1.73 16.53 -12.20
N SER A 15 -1.08 17.70 -12.20
CA SER A 15 -1.09 18.62 -11.07
C SER A 15 -2.51 19.09 -10.73
N LEU A 16 -3.32 19.45 -11.74
CA LEU A 16 -4.72 19.84 -11.56
C LEU A 16 -5.55 18.69 -10.99
N VAL A 17 -5.40 17.47 -11.54
CA VAL A 17 -6.11 16.26 -11.06
C VAL A 17 -5.74 15.96 -9.61
N LYS A 18 -4.45 16.01 -9.25
CA LYS A 18 -3.99 15.79 -7.86
C LYS A 18 -4.61 16.81 -6.89
N ARG A 19 -4.70 18.08 -7.29
CA ARG A 19 -5.35 19.12 -6.48
C ARG A 19 -6.85 18.86 -6.31
N LEU A 20 -7.54 18.44 -7.37
CA LEU A 20 -8.96 18.08 -7.31
C LEU A 20 -9.25 16.86 -6.43
N ILE A 21 -8.38 15.85 -6.46
CA ILE A 21 -8.50 14.68 -5.57
C ILE A 21 -8.28 15.08 -4.10
N ALA A 22 -7.35 16.00 -3.83
CA ALA A 22 -7.08 16.48 -2.48
C ALA A 22 -8.20 17.36 -1.91
N ASP A 23 -8.76 18.25 -2.74
CA ASP A 23 -9.89 19.09 -2.40
C ASP A 23 -10.73 19.37 -3.64
N ILE A 24 -11.89 18.73 -3.75
CA ILE A 24 -12.74 18.88 -4.93
C ILE A 24 -13.32 20.30 -5.07
N ASN A 25 -13.46 21.02 -3.95
CA ASN A 25 -14.04 22.38 -3.94
C ASN A 25 -13.08 23.41 -4.54
N ILE A 26 -11.80 23.06 -4.73
CA ILE A 26 -10.82 23.93 -5.38
C ILE A 26 -11.13 24.14 -6.87
N TYR A 27 -12.01 23.33 -7.48
CA TYR A 27 -12.34 23.40 -8.90
C TYR A 27 -12.70 24.83 -9.36
N SER A 28 -13.55 25.54 -8.61
CA SER A 28 -13.95 26.92 -8.93
C SER A 28 -12.75 27.87 -8.98
N HIS A 29 -11.82 27.72 -8.03
CA HIS A 29 -10.57 28.48 -8.04
C HIS A 29 -9.66 28.07 -9.20
N LEU A 30 -9.57 26.77 -9.54
CA LEU A 30 -8.75 26.29 -10.65
C LEU A 30 -9.13 26.94 -11.97
N LEU A 31 -10.43 27.17 -12.22
CA LEU A 31 -10.90 27.87 -13.43
C LEU A 31 -10.24 29.24 -13.64
N THR A 32 -9.81 29.89 -12.55
CA THR A 32 -9.17 31.23 -12.57
C THR A 32 -7.65 31.18 -12.68
N THR A 33 -7.04 29.99 -12.57
CA THR A 33 -5.59 29.85 -12.54
C THR A 33 -4.97 29.94 -13.93
N VAL A 34 -3.72 30.40 -13.98
CA VAL A 34 -2.91 30.43 -15.21
C VAL A 34 -2.75 29.03 -15.80
N ASP A 35 -2.62 28.00 -14.96
CA ASP A 35 -2.51 26.60 -15.39
C ASP A 35 -3.75 26.14 -16.17
N TRP A 36 -4.95 26.52 -15.72
CA TRP A 36 -6.20 26.21 -16.41
C TRP A 36 -6.36 26.98 -17.72
N GLN A 37 -6.02 28.28 -17.72
CA GLN A 37 -6.02 29.10 -18.94
C GLN A 37 -5.02 28.57 -19.97
N LEU A 38 -3.83 28.15 -19.52
CA LEU A 38 -2.83 27.48 -20.35
C LEU A 38 -3.40 26.18 -20.91
N LEU A 39 -4.04 25.35 -20.09
CA LEU A 39 -4.66 24.11 -20.54
C LEU A 39 -5.71 24.34 -21.63
N ILE A 40 -6.63 25.30 -21.46
CA ILE A 40 -7.64 25.64 -22.48
C ILE A 40 -6.97 26.16 -23.75
N SER A 41 -6.08 27.15 -23.61
CA SER A 41 -5.40 27.81 -24.73
C SER A 41 -4.58 26.81 -25.54
N LEU A 42 -3.90 25.92 -24.84
CA LEU A 42 -3.06 24.90 -25.45
C LEU A 42 -3.87 23.74 -26.02
N ASN A 43 -4.97 23.31 -25.40
CA ASN A 43 -5.87 22.32 -25.98
C ASN A 43 -6.43 22.81 -27.33
N ASN A 44 -6.84 24.08 -27.38
CA ASN A 44 -7.27 24.74 -28.61
C ASN A 44 -6.14 24.82 -29.65
N ALA A 45 -4.88 25.06 -29.22
CA ALA A 45 -3.71 25.12 -30.11
C ALA A 45 -3.19 23.74 -30.56
N VAL A 46 -3.47 22.68 -29.81
CA VAL A 46 -3.07 21.29 -30.08
C VAL A 46 -4.11 20.55 -30.93
N GLY A 47 -5.28 21.14 -31.18
CA GLY A 47 -6.46 20.56 -31.85
C GLY A 47 -6.20 19.49 -32.92
N GLU A 48 -6.99 18.41 -32.90
CA GLU A 48 -7.02 17.24 -33.81
C GLU A 48 -5.66 16.68 -34.31
N ARG A 49 -4.53 17.00 -33.67
CA ARG A 49 -3.25 16.42 -34.05
C ARG A 49 -3.18 14.99 -33.53
N GLN A 50 -3.51 14.07 -34.44
CA GLN A 50 -3.40 12.61 -34.31
C GLN A 50 -2.23 12.24 -33.40
N ASN A 51 -2.47 11.29 -32.49
CA ASN A 51 -1.39 10.61 -31.77
C ASN A 51 -0.29 10.29 -32.78
N CYS A 52 0.95 10.66 -32.47
CA CYS A 52 2.02 10.45 -33.44
C CYS A 52 2.08 8.95 -33.77
N GLN A 53 2.31 8.61 -35.03
CA GLN A 53 2.31 7.22 -35.52
C GLN A 53 3.29 6.30 -34.75
N LYS A 54 4.25 6.88 -34.04
CA LYS A 54 5.11 6.20 -33.08
C LYS A 54 4.47 6.36 -31.70
N ASN A 55 3.93 5.29 -31.11
CA ASN A 55 3.39 5.26 -29.74
C ASN A 55 4.41 5.82 -28.73
N CYS A 56 4.46 7.14 -28.53
CA CYS A 56 5.47 7.78 -27.70
C CYS A 56 4.89 8.13 -26.33
N LEU A 57 5.71 8.00 -25.29
CA LEU A 57 5.32 8.22 -23.90
C LEU A 57 4.59 9.56 -23.69
N GLY A 58 5.09 10.64 -24.30
CA GLY A 58 4.47 11.96 -24.15
C GLY A 58 3.06 12.09 -24.75
N CYS A 59 2.73 11.32 -25.80
CA CYS A 59 1.36 11.30 -26.33
C CYS A 59 0.45 10.38 -25.50
N LEU A 60 0.99 9.27 -24.99
CA LEU A 60 0.27 8.36 -24.11
C LEU A 60 -0.12 9.06 -22.80
N GLU A 61 0.85 9.66 -22.10
CA GLU A 61 0.62 10.39 -20.84
C GLU A 61 -0.39 11.53 -21.01
N PHE A 62 -0.25 12.31 -22.08
CA PHE A 62 -1.21 13.37 -22.38
C PHE A 62 -2.62 12.83 -22.61
N SER A 63 -2.76 11.77 -23.42
CA SER A 63 -4.04 11.16 -23.73
C SER A 63 -4.70 10.58 -22.48
N SER A 64 -3.94 9.87 -21.64
CA SER A 64 -4.43 9.29 -20.39
C SER A 64 -4.89 10.39 -19.41
N MET A 65 -4.06 11.40 -19.17
CA MET A 65 -4.41 12.47 -18.23
C MET A 65 -5.58 13.33 -18.71
N LEU A 66 -5.63 13.64 -20.01
CA LEU A 66 -6.76 14.35 -20.60
C LEU A 66 -8.04 13.51 -20.52
N HIS A 67 -7.96 12.20 -20.76
CA HIS A 67 -9.10 11.30 -20.65
C HIS A 67 -9.66 11.26 -19.22
N ILE A 68 -8.79 11.17 -18.20
CA ILE A 68 -9.16 11.21 -16.78
C ILE A 68 -9.94 12.50 -16.46
N LEU A 69 -9.37 13.66 -16.78
CA LEU A 69 -9.99 14.96 -16.48
C LEU A 69 -11.30 15.17 -17.26
N SER A 70 -11.30 14.87 -18.56
CA SER A 70 -12.48 15.06 -19.41
C SER A 70 -13.64 14.14 -19.05
N THR A 71 -13.35 12.90 -18.63
CA THR A 71 -14.36 11.94 -18.15
C THR A 71 -15.01 12.43 -16.87
N PHE A 72 -14.24 12.99 -15.94
CA PHE A 72 -14.77 13.61 -14.73
C PHE A 72 -15.71 14.78 -15.06
N ILE A 73 -15.25 15.75 -15.86
CA ILE A 73 -16.05 16.94 -16.24
C ILE A 73 -17.35 16.54 -16.95
N HIS A 74 -17.26 15.62 -17.93
CA HIS A 74 -18.43 15.11 -18.64
C HIS A 74 -19.37 14.32 -17.74
N GLY A 75 -18.82 13.49 -16.84
CA GLY A 75 -19.58 12.68 -15.92
C GLY A 75 -20.43 13.52 -14.96
N VAL A 76 -19.83 14.55 -14.36
CA VAL A 76 -20.53 15.51 -13.51
C VAL A 76 -21.57 16.30 -14.29
N SER A 77 -21.20 16.83 -15.46
CA SER A 77 -22.15 17.56 -16.33
C SER A 77 -23.32 16.67 -16.78
N SER A 78 -23.08 15.39 -17.02
CA SER A 78 -24.12 14.42 -17.35
C SER A 78 -25.02 14.11 -16.16
N ALA A 79 -24.49 14.12 -14.92
CA ALA A 79 -25.30 13.96 -13.72
C ALA A 79 -26.30 15.11 -13.59
N ASN A 80 -25.87 16.35 -13.83
CA ASN A 80 -26.77 17.52 -13.84
C ASN A 80 -27.88 17.36 -14.87
N LYS A 81 -27.53 16.99 -16.10
CA LYS A 81 -28.51 16.81 -17.19
C LYS A 81 -29.51 15.70 -16.90
N LYS A 82 -29.07 14.57 -16.36
CA LYS A 82 -29.98 13.45 -16.00
C LYS A 82 -30.89 13.80 -14.84
N SER A 83 -30.46 14.70 -13.97
CA SER A 83 -31.18 15.18 -12.79
C SER A 83 -31.70 16.62 -12.95
N GLU A 84 -31.95 17.06 -14.19
CA GLU A 84 -32.26 18.47 -14.51
C GLU A 84 -33.43 19.05 -13.69
N ALA A 85 -34.48 18.26 -13.48
CA ALA A 85 -35.65 18.68 -12.71
C ALA A 85 -35.29 19.05 -11.26
N ILE A 86 -34.55 18.19 -10.56
CA ILE A 86 -34.13 18.46 -9.18
C ILE A 86 -33.06 19.55 -9.12
N VAL A 87 -32.12 19.59 -10.07
CA VAL A 87 -31.09 20.63 -10.13
C VAL A 87 -31.71 22.02 -10.32
N THR A 88 -32.71 22.13 -11.20
CA THR A 88 -33.44 23.40 -11.43
C THR A 88 -34.15 23.86 -10.17
N GLU A 89 -34.81 22.94 -9.46
CA GLU A 89 -35.50 23.25 -8.21
C GLU A 89 -34.52 23.65 -7.10
N LEU A 90 -33.37 22.98 -7.00
CA LEU A 90 -32.30 23.36 -6.07
C LEU A 90 -31.76 24.76 -6.38
N CYS A 91 -31.50 25.08 -7.65
CA CYS A 91 -31.06 26.42 -8.05
C CYS A 91 -32.08 27.50 -7.64
N ARG A 92 -33.38 27.19 -7.76
CA ARG A 92 -34.46 28.08 -7.33
C ARG A 92 -34.49 28.26 -5.81
N ILE A 93 -34.36 27.18 -5.04
CA ILE A 93 -34.38 27.20 -3.58
C ILE A 93 -33.19 27.97 -3.00
N PHE A 94 -32.00 27.77 -3.56
CA PHE A 94 -30.76 28.39 -3.07
C PHE A 94 -30.41 29.70 -3.79
N THR A 95 -31.25 30.17 -4.72
CA THR A 95 -31.01 31.40 -5.50
C THR A 95 -29.66 31.38 -6.22
N VAL A 96 -29.32 30.25 -6.84
CA VAL A 96 -28.04 30.06 -7.54
C VAL A 96 -28.10 30.75 -8.92
N PRO A 97 -27.05 31.49 -9.33
CA PRO A 97 -27.00 32.12 -10.66
C PRO A 97 -27.07 31.10 -11.81
N ASN A 98 -27.77 31.46 -12.89
CA ASN A 98 -27.95 30.60 -14.07
C ASN A 98 -26.68 30.45 -14.94
N ASP A 99 -25.67 31.29 -14.75
CA ASP A 99 -24.42 31.34 -15.50
C ASP A 99 -23.26 30.60 -14.81
N LEU A 100 -23.53 29.94 -13.68
CA LEU A 100 -22.52 29.18 -12.96
C LEU A 100 -22.02 27.99 -13.79
N ASP A 101 -20.72 27.72 -13.75
CA ASP A 101 -20.14 26.54 -14.39
C ASP A 101 -20.84 25.26 -13.89
N PRO A 102 -21.28 24.35 -14.78
CA PRO A 102 -22.06 23.17 -14.38
C PRO A 102 -21.34 22.26 -13.37
N VAL A 103 -20.02 22.17 -13.44
CA VAL A 103 -19.24 21.36 -12.49
C VAL A 103 -19.18 22.07 -11.15
N VAL A 104 -18.95 23.38 -11.12
CA VAL A 104 -19.01 24.18 -9.87
C VAL A 104 -20.37 24.05 -9.20
N LEU A 105 -21.46 24.24 -9.96
CA LEU A 105 -22.82 24.06 -9.48
C LEU A 105 -23.01 22.68 -8.83
N ALA A 106 -22.55 21.63 -9.50
CA ALA A 106 -22.73 20.27 -9.00
C ALA A 106 -21.99 20.03 -7.68
N LEU A 107 -20.74 20.48 -7.59
CA LEU A 107 -19.90 20.34 -6.41
C LEU A 107 -20.48 21.12 -5.22
N ASP A 108 -20.91 22.36 -5.44
CA ASP A 108 -21.55 23.19 -4.40
C ASP A 108 -22.84 22.56 -3.88
N LEU A 109 -23.64 21.97 -4.77
CA LEU A 109 -24.89 21.31 -4.37
C LEU A 109 -24.65 20.06 -3.53
N VAL A 110 -23.53 19.35 -3.69
CA VAL A 110 -23.27 18.08 -2.97
C VAL A 110 -22.31 18.21 -1.79
N VAL A 111 -21.70 19.38 -1.56
CA VAL A 111 -20.73 19.60 -0.48
C VAL A 111 -21.35 19.45 0.91
N SER A 112 -22.63 19.81 1.07
CA SER A 112 -23.35 19.76 2.35
C SER A 112 -24.71 19.06 2.22
N PRO A 113 -24.75 17.73 2.02
CA PRO A 113 -25.99 17.02 1.72
C PRO A 113 -27.08 17.16 2.77
N ASN A 114 -26.72 17.15 4.05
CA ASN A 114 -27.69 17.26 5.15
C ASN A 114 -28.34 18.65 5.20
N TYR A 115 -27.56 19.70 4.93
CA TYR A 115 -28.10 21.05 4.84
C TYR A 115 -29.09 21.17 3.68
N VAL A 116 -28.71 20.66 2.50
CA VAL A 116 -29.60 20.67 1.33
C VAL A 116 -30.89 19.89 1.60
N LYS A 117 -30.79 18.68 2.17
CA LYS A 117 -31.96 17.87 2.57
C LYS A 117 -32.88 18.62 3.53
N SER A 118 -32.35 19.45 4.42
CA SER A 118 -33.16 20.24 5.37
C SER A 118 -33.96 21.39 4.74
N LYS A 119 -33.67 21.73 3.49
CA LYS A 119 -34.29 22.86 2.75
C LYS A 119 -35.21 22.44 1.62
N ILE A 120 -35.22 21.16 1.25
CA ILE A 120 -36.06 20.61 0.19
C ILE A 120 -37.26 19.84 0.76
N SER A 121 -38.34 19.77 -0.01
CA SER A 121 -39.51 18.96 0.33
C SER A 121 -39.19 17.46 0.35
N ALA A 122 -39.91 16.70 1.17
CA ALA A 122 -39.69 15.25 1.34
C ALA A 122 -39.73 14.45 0.03
N GLU A 123 -40.57 14.85 -0.91
CA GLU A 123 -40.70 14.24 -2.25
C GLU A 123 -39.42 14.32 -3.10
N TYR A 124 -38.55 15.30 -2.83
CA TYR A 124 -37.29 15.50 -3.56
C TYR A 124 -36.08 14.81 -2.92
N ILE A 125 -36.20 14.30 -1.69
CA ILE A 125 -35.07 13.75 -0.94
C ILE A 125 -34.44 12.57 -1.69
N LEU A 126 -35.24 11.61 -2.15
CA LEU A 126 -34.73 10.44 -2.86
C LEU A 126 -34.09 10.81 -4.21
N LEU A 127 -34.64 11.80 -4.92
CA LEU A 127 -34.08 12.29 -6.17
C LEU A 127 -32.75 13.01 -5.94
N TYR A 128 -32.66 13.78 -4.85
CA TYR A 128 -31.44 14.44 -4.44
C TYR A 128 -30.36 13.44 -4.01
N GLU A 129 -30.71 12.39 -3.27
CA GLU A 129 -29.77 11.31 -2.90
C GLU A 129 -29.17 10.64 -4.14
N LYS A 130 -30.01 10.24 -5.11
CA LYS A 130 -29.53 9.69 -6.39
C LYS A 130 -28.60 10.65 -7.14
N TYR A 131 -28.89 11.95 -7.10
CA TYR A 131 -28.05 12.97 -7.71
C TYR A 131 -26.70 13.11 -6.98
N VAL A 132 -26.71 13.17 -5.64
CA VAL A 132 -25.50 13.19 -4.81
C VAL A 132 -24.62 11.98 -5.10
N ASP A 133 -25.20 10.79 -5.17
CA ASP A 133 -24.47 9.55 -5.45
C ASP A 133 -23.88 9.55 -6.86
N ALA A 134 -24.61 10.06 -7.85
CA ALA A 134 -24.10 10.21 -9.22
C ALA A 134 -22.90 11.17 -9.29
N VAL A 135 -22.95 12.32 -8.61
CA VAL A 135 -21.83 13.27 -8.57
C VAL A 135 -20.65 12.68 -7.81
N LYS A 136 -20.88 12.12 -6.61
CA LYS A 136 -19.82 11.49 -5.80
C LYS A 136 -19.15 10.31 -6.50
N SER A 137 -19.91 9.51 -7.25
CA SER A 137 -19.34 8.41 -8.05
C SER A 137 -18.34 8.91 -9.09
N ASN A 138 -18.59 10.08 -9.71
CA ASN A 138 -17.64 10.68 -10.64
C ASN A 138 -16.39 11.25 -9.94
N ILE A 139 -16.54 11.77 -8.71
CA ILE A 139 -15.40 12.19 -7.88
C ILE A 139 -14.53 10.98 -7.52
N SER A 140 -15.13 9.90 -7.03
CA SER A 140 -14.40 8.66 -6.74
C SER A 140 -13.74 8.10 -8.01
N ARG A 141 -14.43 8.13 -9.15
CA ARG A 141 -13.86 7.68 -10.43
C ARG A 141 -12.64 8.50 -10.86
N LEU A 142 -12.66 9.83 -10.69
CA LEU A 142 -11.49 10.67 -10.96
C LEU A 142 -10.26 10.19 -10.18
N ALA A 143 -10.44 9.93 -8.88
CA ALA A 143 -9.37 9.43 -8.04
C ALA A 143 -8.91 8.03 -8.46
N LEU A 144 -9.85 7.11 -8.71
CA LEU A 144 -9.54 5.73 -9.11
C LEU A 144 -8.79 5.66 -10.43
N ASP A 145 -9.27 6.37 -11.46
CA ASP A 145 -8.63 6.38 -12.78
C ASP A 145 -7.20 6.98 -12.68
N HIS A 146 -7.00 8.01 -11.85
CA HIS A 146 -5.67 8.56 -11.57
C HIS A 146 -4.75 7.55 -10.88
N PHE A 147 -5.18 6.94 -9.78
CA PHE A 147 -4.33 6.00 -9.04
C PHE A 147 -4.05 4.71 -9.81
N LEU A 148 -4.99 4.25 -10.66
CA LEU A 148 -4.72 3.15 -11.60
C LEU A 148 -3.64 3.52 -12.62
N HIS A 149 -3.70 4.73 -13.18
CA HIS A 149 -2.67 5.22 -14.10
C HIS A 149 -1.29 5.29 -13.42
N GLU A 150 -1.23 5.81 -12.19
CA GLU A 150 0.03 5.86 -11.43
C GLU A 150 0.55 4.46 -11.04
N GLN A 151 -0.33 3.50 -10.74
CA GLN A 151 0.06 2.10 -10.55
C GLN A 151 0.65 1.50 -11.83
N ALA A 152 0.05 1.77 -12.99
CA ALA A 152 0.56 1.30 -14.28
C ALA A 152 1.97 1.84 -14.56
N LYS A 153 2.22 3.14 -14.30
CA LYS A 153 3.55 3.75 -14.41
C LYS A 153 4.60 3.09 -13.51
N CYS A 154 4.21 2.74 -12.28
CA CYS A 154 5.10 2.03 -11.37
C CYS A 154 5.41 0.62 -11.89
N ASN A 155 4.40 -0.11 -12.36
CA ASN A 155 4.58 -1.44 -12.96
C ASN A 155 5.48 -1.39 -14.21
N ASP A 156 5.26 -0.44 -15.11
CA ASP A 156 6.10 -0.25 -16.30
C ASP A 156 7.56 0.00 -15.91
N THR A 157 7.78 0.79 -14.85
CA THR A 157 9.12 1.03 -14.31
C THR A 157 9.74 -0.25 -13.75
N ILE A 158 9.00 -1.05 -12.99
CA ILE A 158 9.49 -2.33 -12.46
C ILE A 158 9.82 -3.30 -13.61
N LEU A 159 8.93 -3.43 -14.59
CA LEU A 159 9.10 -4.31 -15.75
C LEU A 159 10.25 -3.89 -16.65
N ALA A 160 10.54 -2.59 -16.77
CA ALA A 160 11.69 -2.09 -17.51
C ALA A 160 13.03 -2.57 -16.92
N HIS A 161 13.04 -3.00 -15.66
CA HIS A 161 14.20 -3.53 -14.96
C HIS A 161 14.22 -5.06 -14.87
N VAL A 162 13.36 -5.78 -15.61
CA VAL A 162 13.31 -7.26 -15.57
C VAL A 162 14.64 -7.92 -15.96
N ASN A 163 15.44 -7.28 -16.81
CA ASN A 163 16.74 -7.82 -17.23
C ASN A 163 17.85 -7.62 -16.19
N LEU A 164 17.62 -6.85 -15.11
CA LEU A 164 18.59 -6.70 -14.02
C LEU A 164 18.95 -8.04 -13.39
N ASP A 165 18.06 -9.02 -13.48
CA ASP A 165 18.34 -10.38 -13.03
C ASP A 165 19.55 -11.03 -13.71
N GLN A 166 19.87 -10.60 -14.94
CA GLN A 166 21.03 -11.07 -15.71
C GLN A 166 22.28 -10.22 -15.45
N GLU A 167 22.13 -9.00 -14.97
CA GLU A 167 23.21 -8.05 -14.70
C GLU A 167 23.75 -8.18 -13.27
N GLN A 168 22.92 -8.68 -12.34
CA GLN A 168 23.30 -8.81 -10.94
C GLN A 168 24.39 -9.87 -10.71
N VAL A 169 25.31 -9.57 -9.80
CA VAL A 169 26.26 -10.53 -9.27
C VAL A 169 25.70 -11.10 -7.97
N ILE A 170 25.63 -12.44 -7.91
CA ILE A 170 25.26 -13.18 -6.71
C ILE A 170 26.42 -14.11 -6.38
N ALA A 171 27.02 -13.93 -5.22
CA ALA A 171 28.20 -14.65 -4.74
C ALA A 171 27.92 -15.36 -3.41
N TYR A 172 26.72 -15.95 -3.27
CA TYR A 172 26.32 -16.68 -2.08
C TYR A 172 27.21 -17.89 -1.82
N GLN A 173 27.81 -17.90 -0.64
CA GLN A 173 28.45 -19.07 -0.06
C GLN A 173 27.44 -19.72 0.89
N THR A 174 27.12 -21.00 0.68
CA THR A 174 26.22 -21.72 1.58
C THR A 174 26.76 -21.65 3.00
N ALA A 175 25.92 -21.19 3.92
CA ALA A 175 26.22 -21.20 5.34
C ALA A 175 25.37 -22.28 6.00
N GLU A 176 25.95 -22.98 6.97
CA GLU A 176 25.19 -23.87 7.84
C GLU A 176 24.94 -23.16 9.18
N ALA A 177 23.76 -23.38 9.75
CA ALA A 177 23.51 -23.18 11.17
C ALA A 177 23.76 -24.52 11.85
N SER A 178 24.46 -24.51 12.99
CA SER A 178 24.73 -25.77 13.70
C SER A 178 23.41 -26.33 14.22
N ALA A 179 23.27 -27.65 14.23
CA ALA A 179 22.10 -28.28 14.83
C ALA A 179 22.01 -27.88 16.31
N GLY A 180 20.97 -27.10 16.67
CA GLY A 180 20.75 -26.59 18.02
C GLY A 180 21.02 -25.09 18.22
N ASP A 181 21.49 -24.37 17.19
CA ASP A 181 21.62 -22.91 17.27
C ASP A 181 20.24 -22.23 17.29
N GLU A 182 19.99 -21.35 18.27
CA GLU A 182 18.84 -20.44 18.22
C GLU A 182 19.08 -19.34 17.19
N LEU A 183 18.13 -19.16 16.27
CA LEU A 183 18.24 -18.23 15.15
C LEU A 183 17.44 -16.95 15.40
N PHE A 184 18.15 -15.82 15.38
CA PHE A 184 17.59 -14.47 15.54
C PHE A 184 17.68 -13.70 14.23
N TYR A 185 16.56 -13.56 13.54
CA TYR A 185 16.44 -12.65 12.40
C TYR A 185 16.31 -11.20 12.88
N VAL A 186 17.13 -10.31 12.37
CA VAL A 186 17.19 -8.90 12.80
C VAL A 186 16.82 -7.94 11.67
N ASP A 187 16.11 -6.87 12.02
CA ASP A 187 15.84 -5.73 11.14
C ASP A 187 16.90 -4.62 11.27
N GLN A 188 16.70 -3.54 10.52
CA GLN A 188 17.56 -2.35 10.55
C GLN A 188 17.62 -1.67 11.93
N ASN A 189 16.54 -1.71 12.72
CA ASN A 189 16.48 -1.08 14.04
C ASN A 189 17.40 -1.79 15.04
N VAL A 190 17.42 -3.12 15.02
CA VAL A 190 18.27 -3.92 15.90
C VAL A 190 19.74 -3.72 15.56
N VAL A 191 20.10 -3.75 14.28
CA VAL A 191 21.47 -3.47 13.82
C VAL A 191 21.91 -2.08 14.29
N SER A 192 21.08 -1.06 14.05
CA SER A 192 21.38 0.31 14.47
C SER A 192 21.56 0.42 15.98
N LYS A 193 20.74 -0.29 16.77
CA LYS A 193 20.86 -0.31 18.22
C LYS A 193 22.16 -0.97 18.69
N TYR A 194 22.56 -2.07 18.05
CA TYR A 194 23.83 -2.75 18.32
C TYR A 194 25.04 -1.84 18.04
N GLY A 195 25.04 -1.10 16.92
CA GLY A 195 26.14 -0.19 16.58
C GLY A 195 26.26 1.05 17.49
N ILE A 196 25.13 1.56 18.01
CA ILE A 196 25.11 2.81 18.79
C ILE A 196 25.26 2.56 20.31
N ASP A 197 24.67 1.49 20.84
CA ASP A 197 24.63 1.22 22.28
C ASP A 197 25.68 0.17 22.67
N GLN A 198 26.85 0.65 23.12
CA GLN A 198 27.96 -0.20 23.57
C GLN A 198 27.60 -1.16 24.71
N GLY A 199 26.62 -0.80 25.54
CA GLY A 199 26.15 -1.68 26.61
C GLY A 199 25.38 -2.85 26.03
N PHE A 200 24.52 -2.58 25.05
CA PHE A 200 23.76 -3.58 24.33
C PHE A 200 24.65 -4.48 23.47
N SER A 201 25.63 -3.94 22.72
CA SER A 201 26.52 -4.76 21.91
C SER A 201 27.30 -5.77 22.75
N ARG A 202 27.92 -5.33 23.86
CA ARG A 202 28.61 -6.23 24.79
C ARG A 202 27.71 -7.32 25.37
N GLN A 203 26.43 -7.00 25.63
CA GLN A 203 25.48 -8.00 26.12
C GLN A 203 25.21 -9.07 25.06
N ILE A 204 25.01 -8.67 23.81
CA ILE A 204 24.80 -9.59 22.68
C ILE A 204 26.05 -10.41 22.39
N ASP A 205 27.24 -9.83 22.40
CA ASP A 205 28.49 -10.56 22.19
C ASP A 205 28.72 -11.61 23.27
N ASN A 206 28.47 -11.25 24.53
CA ASN A 206 28.52 -12.20 25.65
C ASN A 206 27.48 -13.32 25.50
N PHE A 207 26.29 -13.00 24.98
CA PHE A 207 25.24 -13.98 24.74
C PHE A 207 25.64 -14.97 23.64
N LYS A 208 26.13 -14.48 22.49
CA LYS A 208 26.67 -15.32 21.40
C LYS A 208 27.78 -16.27 21.86
N ASN A 209 28.61 -15.83 22.81
CA ASN A 209 29.72 -16.64 23.33
C ASN A 209 29.30 -17.71 24.35
N LYS A 210 28.13 -17.56 24.99
CA LYS A 210 27.67 -18.49 26.04
C LYS A 210 26.53 -19.41 25.59
N VAL A 211 25.73 -18.95 24.64
CA VAL A 211 24.57 -19.67 24.13
C VAL A 211 24.83 -20.00 22.66
N SER A 212 24.47 -21.22 22.25
CA SER A 212 24.48 -21.59 20.83
C SER A 212 23.39 -20.80 20.11
N CYS A 213 23.74 -19.65 19.56
CA CYS A 213 22.81 -18.79 18.84
C CYS A 213 23.50 -18.05 17.70
N LYS A 214 22.70 -17.65 16.72
CA LYS A 214 23.18 -16.94 15.54
C LYS A 214 22.22 -15.82 15.16
N PHE A 215 22.80 -14.66 14.87
CA PHE A 215 22.06 -13.52 14.36
C PHE A 215 22.20 -13.48 12.84
N VAL A 216 21.08 -13.32 12.16
CA VAL A 216 21.02 -13.30 10.69
C VAL A 216 20.18 -12.14 10.20
N TYR A 217 20.47 -11.67 9.00
CA TYR A 217 19.74 -10.60 8.33
C TYR A 217 19.26 -11.04 6.95
N SER A 218 18.69 -10.12 6.17
CA SER A 218 18.42 -10.34 4.74
C SER A 218 18.93 -9.17 3.91
N PRO A 219 19.04 -9.31 2.58
CA PRO A 219 19.44 -8.20 1.71
C PRO A 219 18.62 -6.91 1.92
N TYR A 220 17.38 -7.01 2.39
CA TYR A 220 16.51 -5.87 2.69
C TYR A 220 17.03 -4.99 3.84
N VAL A 221 17.84 -5.51 4.76
CA VAL A 221 18.52 -4.69 5.78
C VAL A 221 19.59 -3.80 5.15
N ILE A 222 20.26 -4.27 4.10
CA ILE A 222 21.18 -3.44 3.30
C ILE A 222 20.38 -2.38 2.54
N GLU A 223 19.26 -2.76 1.95
CA GLU A 223 18.35 -1.85 1.24
C GLU A 223 17.87 -0.69 2.11
N ASP A 224 17.49 -0.94 3.35
CA ASP A 224 17.16 0.11 4.31
C ASP A 224 18.39 0.92 4.73
N GLY A 225 19.55 0.28 4.87
CA GLY A 225 20.83 0.95 5.11
C GLY A 225 21.17 1.98 4.03
N VAL A 226 20.95 1.68 2.74
CA VAL A 226 21.24 2.60 1.62
C VAL A 226 20.42 3.89 1.67
N LYS A 227 19.28 3.88 2.37
CA LYS A 227 18.43 5.06 2.59
C LYS A 227 19.01 5.99 3.67
N MET A 228 20.01 5.54 4.44
CA MET A 228 20.69 6.33 5.47
C MET A 228 21.68 7.36 4.87
N SER A 229 22.23 8.23 5.72
CA SER A 229 23.31 9.14 5.32
C SER A 229 24.55 8.36 4.88
N ARG A 230 25.11 8.73 3.72
CA ARG A 230 26.36 8.15 3.19
C ARG A 230 27.52 8.16 4.18
N VAL A 231 27.54 9.13 5.10
CA VAL A 231 28.60 9.28 6.11
C VAL A 231 28.59 8.11 7.11
N ARG A 232 27.41 7.53 7.40
CA ARG A 232 27.25 6.45 8.39
C ARG A 232 27.13 5.07 7.76
N LEU A 233 27.12 4.99 6.43
CA LEU A 233 26.83 3.74 5.74
C LEU A 233 27.94 2.69 5.94
N ALA A 234 29.20 3.10 5.92
CA ALA A 234 30.32 2.21 6.19
C ALA A 234 30.27 1.66 7.62
N GLU A 235 30.10 2.53 8.62
CA GLU A 235 29.94 2.12 10.02
C GLU A 235 28.75 1.16 10.21
N TYR A 236 27.67 1.38 9.47
CA TYR A 236 26.49 0.51 9.50
C TYR A 236 26.80 -0.88 8.93
N PHE A 237 27.57 -0.99 7.85
CA PHE A 237 28.00 -2.28 7.29
C PHE A 237 28.94 -3.03 8.24
N ASP A 238 29.91 -2.33 8.84
CA ASP A 238 30.78 -2.93 9.87
C ASP A 238 29.94 -3.47 11.05
N THR A 239 28.87 -2.76 11.41
CA THR A 239 27.94 -3.18 12.47
C THR A 239 27.16 -4.44 12.09
N ILE A 240 26.72 -4.57 10.84
CA ILE A 240 26.06 -5.79 10.33
C ILE A 240 27.03 -6.96 10.38
N GLU A 241 28.25 -6.77 9.88
CA GLU A 241 29.28 -7.79 9.86
C GLU A 241 29.61 -8.28 11.28
N ALA A 242 29.81 -7.35 12.22
CA ALA A 242 30.08 -7.69 13.62
C ALA A 242 28.96 -8.49 14.28
N LEU A 243 27.69 -8.11 14.04
CA LEU A 243 26.54 -8.78 14.63
C LEU A 243 26.30 -10.17 14.02
N THR A 244 26.35 -10.25 12.69
CA THR A 244 25.80 -11.40 11.92
C THR A 244 26.88 -12.27 11.26
N GLU A 245 28.14 -11.86 11.29
CA GLU A 245 29.24 -12.50 10.56
C GLU A 245 28.90 -12.70 9.08
N ASN A 246 28.25 -11.68 8.50
CA ASN A 246 27.71 -11.65 7.14
C ASN A 246 26.75 -12.81 6.81
N THR A 247 26.16 -13.45 7.83
CA THR A 247 25.21 -14.53 7.64
C THR A 247 23.82 -13.97 7.39
N MET A 248 23.22 -14.37 6.29
CA MET A 248 21.90 -13.89 5.85
C MET A 248 20.96 -15.04 5.48
N LEU A 249 19.67 -14.77 5.56
CA LEU A 249 18.61 -15.52 4.92
C LEU A 249 18.33 -14.88 3.56
N VAL A 250 18.41 -15.70 2.52
CA VAL A 250 18.20 -15.27 1.13
C VAL A 250 17.26 -16.20 0.41
N ARG A 251 16.56 -15.67 -0.59
CA ARG A 251 15.81 -16.48 -1.54
C ARG A 251 16.77 -17.10 -2.55
N SER A 252 16.63 -18.41 -2.75
CA SER A 252 17.27 -19.19 -3.80
C SER A 252 16.21 -19.87 -4.67
N GLY A 253 16.60 -20.41 -5.82
CA GLY A 253 15.68 -21.15 -6.70
C GLY A 253 14.97 -22.34 -6.01
N ASN A 254 15.55 -22.87 -4.92
CA ASN A 254 15.02 -24.01 -4.17
C ASN A 254 14.28 -23.61 -2.87
N GLY A 255 14.12 -22.31 -2.59
CA GLY A 255 13.52 -21.81 -1.35
C GLY A 255 14.40 -20.84 -0.58
N VAL A 256 14.15 -20.67 0.70
CA VAL A 256 14.93 -19.78 1.58
C VAL A 256 16.13 -20.56 2.12
N MET A 257 17.33 -20.01 1.94
CA MET A 257 18.58 -20.63 2.39
C MET A 257 19.42 -19.69 3.25
N PHE A 258 20.30 -20.29 4.05
CA PHE A 258 21.37 -19.58 4.74
C PHE A 258 22.55 -19.36 3.79
N ALA A 259 22.98 -18.11 3.69
CA ALA A 259 24.11 -17.73 2.87
C ALA A 259 25.04 -16.78 3.63
N ARG A 260 26.28 -16.71 3.15
CA ARG A 260 27.23 -15.64 3.42
C ARG A 260 27.60 -14.98 2.09
N GLU A 261 27.70 -13.66 2.11
CA GLU A 261 28.14 -12.86 0.98
C GLU A 261 28.90 -11.65 1.51
N ASP A 262 29.86 -11.16 0.73
CA ASP A 262 30.47 -9.86 0.99
C ASP A 262 29.37 -8.77 0.90
N ILE A 263 29.27 -7.93 1.93
CA ILE A 263 28.28 -6.85 2.00
C ILE A 263 28.39 -5.92 0.79
N GLN A 264 29.60 -5.66 0.27
CA GLN A 264 29.79 -4.80 -0.89
C GLN A 264 29.11 -5.37 -2.14
N VAL A 265 29.15 -6.69 -2.32
CA VAL A 265 28.45 -7.37 -3.44
C VAL A 265 26.93 -7.23 -3.29
N THR A 266 26.40 -7.44 -2.07
CA THR A 266 24.98 -7.19 -1.79
C THR A 266 24.60 -5.73 -2.02
N PHE A 267 25.43 -4.78 -1.59
CA PHE A 267 25.21 -3.35 -1.73
C PHE A 267 25.18 -2.90 -3.19
N ASP A 268 26.13 -3.36 -4.02
CA ASP A 268 26.16 -3.05 -5.45
C ASP A 268 24.89 -3.58 -6.15
N ARG A 269 24.42 -4.77 -5.76
CA ARG A 269 23.14 -5.32 -6.20
C ARG A 269 21.95 -4.45 -5.75
N VAL A 270 21.91 -4.02 -4.49
CA VAL A 270 20.86 -3.10 -4.00
C VAL A 270 20.85 -1.78 -4.78
N LEU A 271 22.02 -1.22 -5.10
CA LEU A 271 22.12 -0.01 -5.91
C LEU A 271 21.61 -0.21 -7.34
N LEU A 272 21.90 -1.38 -7.94
CA LEU A 272 21.40 -1.76 -9.25
C LEU A 272 19.85 -1.77 -9.29
N TRP A 273 19.22 -2.34 -8.27
CA TRP A 273 17.77 -2.47 -8.16
C TRP A 273 17.04 -1.21 -7.65
N ARG A 274 17.77 -0.18 -7.21
CA ARG A 274 17.22 0.98 -6.49
C ARG A 274 16.03 1.65 -7.16
N ASN A 275 16.04 1.80 -8.49
CA ASN A 275 14.94 2.45 -9.21
C ASN A 275 13.68 1.57 -9.24
N ALA A 276 13.84 0.25 -9.40
CA ALA A 276 12.75 -0.72 -9.34
C ALA A 276 12.16 -0.81 -7.93
N THR A 277 13.02 -0.85 -6.90
CA THR A 277 12.60 -0.77 -5.49
C THR A 277 11.75 0.47 -5.24
N ARG A 278 12.23 1.65 -5.65
CA ARG A 278 11.48 2.90 -5.45
C ARG A 278 10.11 2.87 -6.15
N ALA A 279 10.05 2.28 -7.35
CA ALA A 279 8.79 2.11 -8.06
C ALA A 279 7.84 1.13 -7.33
N ALA A 280 8.36 0.08 -6.70
CA ALA A 280 7.57 -0.83 -5.87
C ALA A 280 7.05 -0.15 -4.58
N GLU A 281 7.87 0.69 -3.94
CA GLU A 281 7.48 1.52 -2.80
C GLU A 281 6.37 2.52 -3.18
N ASP A 282 6.52 3.21 -4.31
CA ASP A 282 5.49 4.12 -4.82
C ASP A 282 4.22 3.36 -5.24
N LEU A 283 4.34 2.17 -5.84
CA LEU A 283 3.21 1.30 -6.16
C LEU A 283 2.38 0.97 -4.92
N LYS A 284 3.04 0.68 -3.78
CA LYS A 284 2.36 0.41 -2.50
C LYS A 284 1.52 1.61 -2.05
N VAL A 285 2.08 2.81 -2.16
CA VAL A 285 1.36 4.06 -1.86
C VAL A 285 0.15 4.23 -2.78
N GLN A 286 0.30 4.01 -4.09
CA GLN A 286 -0.81 4.15 -5.03
C GLN A 286 -1.90 3.10 -4.83
N LYS A 287 -1.54 1.86 -4.47
CA LYS A 287 -2.51 0.83 -4.06
C LYS A 287 -3.31 1.25 -2.83
N MET A 288 -2.65 1.87 -1.84
CA MET A 288 -3.33 2.36 -0.63
C MET A 288 -4.30 3.51 -0.92
N HIS A 289 -3.91 4.45 -1.78
CA HIS A 289 -4.82 5.48 -2.26
C HIS A 289 -6.00 4.90 -3.04
N TYR A 290 -5.74 3.98 -3.97
CA TYR A 290 -6.80 3.30 -4.72
C TYR A 290 -7.79 2.61 -3.79
N ASN A 291 -7.30 1.87 -2.79
CA ASN A 291 -8.16 1.19 -1.82
C ASN A 291 -9.02 2.16 -0.99
N HIS A 292 -8.46 3.31 -0.61
CA HIS A 292 -9.19 4.35 0.12
C HIS A 292 -10.41 4.86 -0.66
N TRP A 293 -10.26 5.09 -1.96
CA TRP A 293 -11.33 5.60 -2.82
C TRP A 293 -12.27 4.51 -3.35
N GLY A 294 -11.74 3.31 -3.59
CA GLY A 294 -12.46 2.23 -4.26
C GLY A 294 -13.25 1.35 -3.29
N TYR A 295 -12.81 1.27 -2.03
CA TYR A 295 -13.40 0.41 -1.02
C TYR A 295 -13.64 1.18 0.28
N PRO A 296 -14.55 2.17 0.29
CA PRO A 296 -14.78 3.02 1.46
C PRO A 296 -15.22 2.22 2.70
N HIS A 297 -15.85 1.07 2.53
CA HIS A 297 -16.21 0.15 3.62
C HIS A 297 -14.99 -0.46 4.34
N TYR A 298 -13.83 -0.51 3.68
CA TYR A 298 -12.57 -0.91 4.32
C TYR A 298 -11.72 0.27 4.81
N SER A 299 -12.14 1.51 4.53
CA SER A 299 -11.36 2.69 4.89
C SER A 299 -11.07 2.77 6.40
N ARG A 300 -9.96 3.41 6.74
CA ARG A 300 -9.62 3.66 8.14
C ARG A 300 -10.76 4.40 8.85
N GLY A 301 -11.18 3.89 10.00
CA GLY A 301 -12.31 4.44 10.77
C GLY A 301 -13.67 3.84 10.39
N SER A 302 -13.74 3.00 9.36
CA SER A 302 -14.96 2.25 9.04
C SER A 302 -15.31 1.25 10.15
N LYS A 303 -16.56 0.77 10.16
CA LYS A 303 -17.03 -0.26 11.11
C LYS A 303 -16.13 -1.51 11.06
N LEU A 304 -15.77 -1.95 9.86
CA LEU A 304 -14.88 -3.10 9.66
C LEU A 304 -13.49 -2.80 10.20
N SER A 305 -12.85 -1.71 9.76
CA SER A 305 -11.49 -1.33 10.17
C SER A 305 -11.39 -1.21 11.70
N ASN A 306 -12.37 -0.60 12.35
CA ASN A 306 -12.38 -0.46 13.81
C ASN A 306 -12.49 -1.82 14.54
N ARG A 307 -13.27 -2.76 14.01
CA ARG A 307 -13.42 -4.10 14.61
C ARG A 307 -12.15 -4.94 14.46
N VAL A 308 -11.58 -5.00 13.25
CA VAL A 308 -10.35 -5.77 13.01
C VAL A 308 -9.20 -5.24 13.86
N ASN A 309 -9.08 -3.92 14.02
CA ASN A 309 -8.02 -3.31 14.83
C ASN A 309 -8.25 -3.46 16.35
N LYS A 310 -9.48 -3.71 16.80
CA LYS A 310 -9.77 -4.01 18.20
C LYS A 310 -9.33 -5.42 18.57
N ASP A 311 -9.78 -6.40 17.80
CA ASP A 311 -9.39 -7.81 17.93
C ASP A 311 -9.75 -8.56 16.64
N ILE A 312 -8.72 -8.88 15.85
CA ILE A 312 -8.89 -9.52 14.54
C ILE A 312 -9.40 -10.96 14.66
N HIS A 313 -9.05 -11.67 15.74
CA HIS A 313 -9.47 -13.06 15.95
C HIS A 313 -10.95 -13.10 16.34
N VAL A 314 -11.37 -12.27 17.29
CA VAL A 314 -12.79 -12.16 17.66
C VAL A 314 -13.62 -11.70 16.47
N PHE A 315 -13.10 -10.78 15.65
CA PHE A 315 -13.77 -10.37 14.43
C PHE A 315 -13.97 -11.55 13.46
N PHE A 316 -12.93 -12.30 13.11
CA PHE A 316 -13.08 -13.43 12.18
C PHE A 316 -13.99 -14.54 12.74
N GLU A 317 -13.93 -14.83 14.03
CA GLU A 317 -14.85 -15.78 14.66
C GLU A 317 -16.31 -15.30 14.59
N SER A 318 -16.56 -13.99 14.69
CA SER A 318 -17.92 -13.45 14.52
C SER A 318 -18.50 -13.64 13.12
N LEU A 319 -17.64 -13.87 12.11
CA LEU A 319 -18.07 -14.12 10.73
C LEU A 319 -18.40 -15.60 10.46
N ARG A 320 -17.97 -16.52 11.32
CA ARG A 320 -18.12 -17.97 11.15
C ARG A 320 -19.56 -18.42 10.78
N PRO A 321 -20.65 -17.88 11.39
CA PRO A 321 -22.01 -18.26 11.05
C PRO A 321 -22.44 -17.92 9.61
N TYR A 322 -21.75 -17.00 8.95
CA TYR A 322 -22.10 -16.48 7.63
C TYR A 322 -21.26 -17.08 6.49
N LEU A 323 -20.28 -17.95 6.80
CA LEU A 323 -19.40 -18.56 5.80
C LEU A 323 -20.11 -19.57 4.89
N ASP A 324 -21.27 -20.09 5.33
CA ASP A 324 -22.09 -21.07 4.58
C ASP A 324 -23.32 -20.43 3.91
N ASP A 325 -23.68 -19.17 4.25
CA ASP A 325 -24.87 -18.50 3.71
C ASP A 325 -24.52 -17.71 2.44
N ILE A 326 -24.39 -18.45 1.34
CA ILE A 326 -24.14 -17.94 -0.02
C ILE A 326 -25.50 -17.71 -0.73
N SER A 327 -26.53 -17.22 -0.03
CA SER A 327 -27.69 -16.68 -0.73
C SER A 327 -27.28 -15.39 -1.44
N CYS A 328 -27.30 -15.38 -2.77
CA CYS A 328 -26.81 -14.29 -3.63
C CYS A 328 -27.75 -13.08 -3.75
N ASP A 329 -28.67 -12.87 -2.80
CA ASP A 329 -29.50 -11.66 -2.79
C ASP A 329 -28.72 -10.52 -2.13
N PHE A 330 -28.27 -9.60 -2.97
CA PHE A 330 -27.75 -8.30 -2.56
C PHE A 330 -28.91 -7.45 -2.05
N ASP A 331 -29.15 -7.46 -0.75
CA ASP A 331 -30.01 -6.45 -0.13
C ASP A 331 -29.16 -5.21 0.15
N PHE A 332 -29.13 -4.28 -0.80
CA PHE A 332 -28.37 -3.02 -0.71
C PHE A 332 -28.86 -2.08 0.41
N ASN A 333 -29.82 -2.51 1.25
CA ASN A 333 -30.38 -1.72 2.34
C ASN A 333 -29.81 -2.06 3.74
N ASP A 334 -28.98 -3.11 3.89
CA ASP A 334 -28.43 -3.55 5.19
C ASP A 334 -26.95 -3.16 5.38
N ASP A 335 -26.63 -1.90 5.05
CA ASP A 335 -25.26 -1.37 5.07
C ASP A 335 -24.57 -1.62 6.42
N GLY A 336 -23.67 -2.60 6.41
CA GLY A 336 -22.78 -2.90 7.51
C GLY A 336 -23.21 -4.02 8.45
N SER A 337 -24.14 -4.92 8.08
CA SER A 337 -24.33 -6.16 8.85
C SER A 337 -23.15 -7.13 8.71
N ASP A 338 -23.01 -8.06 9.66
CA ASP A 338 -21.91 -9.03 9.64
C ASP A 338 -21.98 -9.96 8.41
N ARG A 339 -23.18 -10.16 7.85
CA ARG A 339 -23.40 -10.90 6.60
C ARG A 339 -22.79 -10.15 5.41
N GLU A 340 -23.05 -8.86 5.26
CA GLU A 340 -22.47 -8.05 4.18
C GLU A 340 -20.95 -7.97 4.29
N LEU A 341 -20.44 -7.73 5.51
CA LEU A 341 -18.99 -7.71 5.75
C LEU A 341 -18.34 -9.04 5.36
N CYS A 342 -18.98 -10.17 5.69
CA CYS A 342 -18.53 -11.51 5.28
C CYS A 342 -18.44 -11.62 3.75
N ARG A 343 -19.49 -11.20 3.02
CA ARG A 343 -19.52 -11.25 1.55
C ARG A 343 -18.42 -10.39 0.93
N TRP A 344 -18.23 -9.16 1.41
CA TRP A 344 -17.14 -8.30 0.93
C TRP A 344 -15.78 -8.95 1.17
N LEU A 345 -15.55 -9.52 2.36
CA LEU A 345 -14.30 -10.20 2.67
C LEU A 345 -14.08 -11.47 1.82
N CYS A 346 -15.13 -12.22 1.49
CA CYS A 346 -15.04 -13.32 0.52
C CYS A 346 -14.55 -12.79 -0.83
N ALA A 347 -15.12 -11.69 -1.32
CA ALA A 347 -14.67 -11.06 -2.56
C ALA A 347 -13.22 -10.58 -2.49
N ALA A 348 -12.78 -10.05 -1.34
CA ALA A 348 -11.40 -9.63 -1.09
C ALA A 348 -10.37 -10.79 -1.08
N THR A 349 -10.84 -12.05 -0.96
CA THR A 349 -9.99 -13.25 -1.04
C THR A 349 -9.92 -13.85 -2.45
N ILE A 350 -10.68 -13.34 -3.42
CA ILE A 350 -10.63 -13.84 -4.81
C ILE A 350 -9.24 -13.58 -5.40
N GLY A 351 -8.65 -14.63 -5.97
CA GLY A 351 -7.31 -14.57 -6.59
C GLY A 351 -6.15 -14.65 -5.60
N LYS A 352 -6.42 -14.79 -4.29
CA LYS A 352 -5.40 -15.05 -3.26
C LYS A 352 -5.17 -16.55 -3.10
N SER A 353 -4.04 -16.91 -2.51
CA SER A 353 -3.67 -18.28 -2.12
C SER A 353 -4.54 -18.90 -1.01
N PHE A 354 -5.51 -18.17 -0.48
CA PHE A 354 -6.44 -18.64 0.54
C PHE A 354 -7.84 -18.05 0.34
N SER A 355 -8.84 -18.78 0.83
CA SER A 355 -10.22 -18.32 0.98
C SER A 355 -10.46 -17.70 2.37
N LEU A 356 -11.53 -16.91 2.49
CA LEU A 356 -11.94 -16.39 3.81
C LEU A 356 -12.20 -17.51 4.83
N ARG A 357 -12.75 -18.65 4.40
CA ARG A 357 -12.99 -19.81 5.26
C ARG A 357 -11.69 -20.35 5.83
N GLU A 358 -10.68 -20.57 4.99
CA GLU A 358 -9.37 -21.08 5.44
C GLU A 358 -8.68 -20.10 6.39
N LEU A 359 -8.83 -18.79 6.16
CA LEU A 359 -8.33 -17.76 7.06
C LEU A 359 -9.01 -17.82 8.44
N VAL A 360 -10.35 -17.92 8.48
CA VAL A 360 -11.13 -18.01 9.72
C VAL A 360 -10.81 -19.32 10.47
N ASP A 361 -10.70 -20.43 9.74
CA ASP A 361 -10.41 -21.75 10.31
C ASP A 361 -8.94 -21.98 10.64
N ARG A 362 -8.05 -21.02 10.30
CA ARG A 362 -6.59 -21.15 10.40
C ARG A 362 -6.07 -22.44 9.76
N SER A 363 -6.62 -22.74 8.59
CA SER A 363 -6.37 -23.98 7.85
C SER A 363 -5.70 -23.75 6.50
N ILE A 364 -5.14 -22.56 6.28
CA ILE A 364 -4.37 -22.21 5.08
C ILE A 364 -3.21 -23.19 4.94
N ARG A 365 -3.13 -23.85 3.77
CA ARG A 365 -2.08 -24.80 3.43
C ARG A 365 -1.16 -24.20 2.38
N TYR A 366 0.12 -24.55 2.47
CA TYR A 366 1.12 -24.20 1.48
C TYR A 366 2.11 -25.35 1.30
N GLU A 367 2.71 -25.42 0.12
CA GLU A 367 3.72 -26.40 -0.22
C GLU A 367 5.07 -25.71 -0.48
N GLY A 368 6.08 -26.14 0.26
CA GLY A 368 7.43 -25.60 0.16
C GLY A 368 7.54 -24.11 0.51
N ASP A 369 8.76 -23.60 0.34
CA ASP A 369 9.08 -22.23 0.74
C ASP A 369 8.40 -21.19 -0.14
N THR A 370 8.32 -21.44 -1.45
CA THR A 370 7.66 -20.54 -2.39
C THR A 370 6.18 -20.39 -2.07
N GLY A 371 5.48 -21.48 -1.77
CA GLY A 371 4.07 -21.43 -1.36
C GLY A 371 3.86 -20.62 -0.08
N CYS A 372 4.72 -20.83 0.92
CA CYS A 372 4.67 -20.07 2.18
C CYS A 372 4.83 -18.56 1.94
N MET A 373 5.84 -18.17 1.15
CA MET A 373 6.11 -16.77 0.83
C MET A 373 4.94 -16.10 0.09
N VAL A 374 4.28 -16.82 -0.82
CA VAL A 374 3.07 -16.33 -1.52
C VAL A 374 1.92 -16.13 -0.53
N CYS A 375 1.70 -17.06 0.39
CA CYS A 375 0.68 -16.90 1.44
C CYS A 375 0.94 -15.70 2.34
N ILE A 376 2.20 -15.46 2.74
CA ILE A 376 2.59 -14.29 3.53
C ILE A 376 2.29 -12.99 2.76
N GLU A 377 2.65 -12.93 1.48
CA GLU A 377 2.39 -11.78 0.61
C GLU A 377 0.88 -11.49 0.48
N ASP A 378 0.10 -12.52 0.17
CA ASP A 378 -1.34 -12.40 -0.01
C ASP A 378 -2.05 -11.96 1.26
N LEU A 379 -1.59 -12.45 2.43
CA LEU A 379 -2.09 -12.04 3.73
C LEU A 379 -1.72 -10.59 4.02
N CYS A 380 -0.48 -10.16 3.76
CA CYS A 380 -0.12 -8.74 3.91
C CYS A 380 -1.00 -7.83 3.04
N ASP A 381 -1.20 -8.17 1.76
CA ASP A 381 -2.05 -7.41 0.85
C ASP A 381 -3.52 -7.39 1.30
N PHE A 382 -4.03 -8.50 1.84
CA PHE A 382 -5.37 -8.57 2.41
C PHE A 382 -5.50 -7.69 3.66
N LEU A 383 -4.53 -7.74 4.58
CA LEU A 383 -4.51 -6.91 5.80
C LEU A 383 -4.43 -5.42 5.47
N ASP A 384 -3.73 -5.06 4.40
CA ASP A 384 -3.65 -3.69 3.90
C ASP A 384 -4.98 -3.22 3.33
N LEU A 385 -5.65 -4.06 2.53
CA LEU A 385 -6.97 -3.77 2.00
C LEU A 385 -7.99 -3.46 3.12
N ILE A 386 -8.02 -4.28 4.17
CA ILE A 386 -8.94 -4.11 5.31
C ILE A 386 -8.48 -3.07 6.35
N ASN A 387 -7.37 -2.38 6.10
CA ASN A 387 -6.76 -1.40 7.01
C ASN A 387 -6.45 -1.95 8.42
N TYR A 388 -5.95 -3.18 8.53
CA TYR A 388 -5.51 -3.75 9.81
C TYR A 388 -4.05 -3.34 10.13
N GLN A 389 -3.87 -2.59 11.22
CA GLN A 389 -2.56 -2.13 11.71
C GLN A 389 -1.71 -1.45 10.60
N THR A 390 -2.33 -0.68 9.70
CA THR A 390 -1.65 0.01 8.60
C THR A 390 -1.10 1.37 9.02
N GLU A 391 -0.35 2.04 8.14
CA GLU A 391 0.00 3.46 8.27
C GLU A 391 -1.08 4.37 7.64
N PRO A 392 -1.35 5.56 8.21
CA PRO A 392 -2.28 6.50 7.58
C PRO A 392 -1.68 7.07 6.29
N LEU A 393 -2.55 7.48 5.34
CA LEU A 393 -2.14 8.16 4.10
C LEU A 393 -1.39 9.48 4.34
N SER A 394 -1.44 10.05 5.54
CA SER A 394 -0.61 11.20 5.92
C SER A 394 0.88 10.84 6.15
N GLU A 395 1.21 9.57 6.32
CA GLU A 395 2.56 9.07 6.63
C GLU A 395 3.15 8.26 5.46
N LEU A 396 3.14 8.85 4.26
CA LEU A 396 3.57 8.20 3.01
C LEU A 396 4.98 7.58 3.08
N THR A 397 5.91 8.17 3.83
CA THR A 397 7.27 7.62 4.00
C THR A 397 7.25 6.27 4.69
N LYS A 398 6.37 6.07 5.68
CA LYS A 398 6.25 4.78 6.38
C LYS A 398 5.51 3.74 5.55
N ILE A 399 4.55 4.17 4.71
CA ILE A 399 3.89 3.27 3.74
C ILE A 399 4.90 2.76 2.71
N ARG A 400 5.85 3.60 2.28
CA ARG A 400 6.92 3.17 1.39
C ARG A 400 7.83 2.13 2.04
N SER A 401 8.27 2.37 3.27
CA SER A 401 9.14 1.43 3.99
C SER A 401 8.46 0.10 4.34
N SER A 402 7.13 0.03 4.39
CA SER A 402 6.44 -1.23 4.69
C SER A 402 6.45 -2.24 3.53
N VAL A 403 7.00 -1.89 2.38
CA VAL A 403 7.34 -2.87 1.34
C VAL A 403 8.37 -3.85 1.87
N GLN A 404 9.44 -3.35 2.52
CA GLN A 404 10.48 -4.20 3.09
C GLN A 404 9.96 -5.05 4.26
N ASP A 405 8.98 -4.57 5.03
CA ASP A 405 8.33 -5.38 6.09
C ASP A 405 7.79 -6.71 5.57
N THR A 406 7.16 -6.70 4.38
CA THR A 406 6.62 -7.91 3.76
C THR A 406 7.73 -8.88 3.39
N GLU A 407 8.85 -8.37 2.88
CA GLU A 407 10.01 -9.18 2.53
C GLU A 407 10.75 -9.70 3.77
N HIS A 408 10.78 -8.93 4.86
CA HIS A 408 11.27 -9.42 6.13
C HIS A 408 10.44 -10.61 6.64
N LEU A 409 9.11 -10.55 6.59
CA LEU A 409 8.24 -11.67 6.96
C LEU A 409 8.47 -12.90 6.05
N LYS A 410 8.63 -12.71 4.74
CA LYS A 410 8.89 -13.83 3.81
C LYS A 410 10.17 -14.61 4.10
N LEU A 411 11.16 -13.99 4.75
CA LEU A 411 12.44 -14.64 5.08
C LEU A 411 12.52 -15.06 6.55
N ALA A 412 12.00 -14.25 7.47
CA ALA A 412 12.15 -14.45 8.90
C ALA A 412 11.49 -15.73 9.42
N TRP A 413 10.55 -16.33 8.69
CA TRP A 413 9.88 -17.57 9.11
C TRP A 413 10.82 -18.79 9.22
N LYS A 414 12.04 -18.71 8.66
CA LYS A 414 13.10 -19.72 8.85
C LYS A 414 13.91 -19.53 10.12
N ALA A 415 13.67 -18.48 10.89
CA ALA A 415 14.32 -18.22 12.17
C ALA A 415 13.40 -18.59 13.34
N ASP A 416 13.97 -18.80 14.52
CA ASP A 416 13.22 -19.02 15.75
C ASP A 416 12.62 -17.71 16.27
N TYR A 417 13.33 -16.61 16.05
CA TYR A 417 12.94 -15.27 16.50
C TYR A 417 13.07 -14.25 15.37
N PHE A 418 12.06 -13.38 15.25
CA PHE A 418 12.17 -12.12 14.53
C PHE A 418 12.23 -10.98 15.55
N VAL A 419 13.39 -10.33 15.63
CA VAL A 419 13.65 -9.17 16.50
C VAL A 419 13.37 -7.88 15.75
N THR A 420 12.37 -7.11 16.21
CA THR A 420 12.06 -5.77 15.68
C THR A 420 11.37 -4.94 16.75
N ASP A 421 11.63 -3.63 16.79
CA ASP A 421 10.91 -2.71 17.67
C ASP A 421 9.61 -2.17 17.04
N ASP A 422 9.35 -2.43 15.76
CA ASP A 422 8.10 -2.03 15.09
C ASP A 422 6.91 -2.83 15.65
N LYS A 423 6.05 -2.15 16.40
CA LYS A 423 4.88 -2.75 17.03
C LYS A 423 3.85 -3.25 16.02
N LYS A 424 3.61 -2.53 14.92
CA LYS A 424 2.60 -2.91 13.92
C LYS A 424 3.07 -4.13 13.13
N LEU A 425 4.36 -4.16 12.76
CA LEU A 425 4.97 -5.32 12.13
C LEU A 425 4.88 -6.56 13.01
N ARG A 426 5.19 -6.46 14.32
CA ARG A 426 5.03 -7.59 15.26
C ARG A 426 3.58 -8.09 15.31
N ILE A 427 2.61 -7.20 15.50
CA ILE A 427 1.19 -7.58 15.60
C ILE A 427 0.72 -8.27 14.31
N ARG A 428 1.07 -7.72 13.15
CA ARG A 428 0.71 -8.31 11.84
C ARG A 428 1.42 -9.63 11.61
N GLY A 429 2.71 -9.69 11.89
CA GLY A 429 3.54 -10.88 11.77
C GLY A 429 3.04 -12.01 12.65
N ASP A 430 2.76 -11.75 13.92
CA ASP A 430 2.17 -12.71 14.87
C ASP A 430 0.86 -13.29 14.34
N PHE A 431 -0.03 -12.43 13.82
CA PHE A 431 -1.28 -12.88 13.21
C PHE A 431 -1.05 -13.79 12.00
N ILE A 432 -0.22 -13.35 11.04
CA ILE A 432 0.08 -14.09 9.81
C ILE A 432 0.69 -15.45 10.14
N TYR A 433 1.70 -15.47 11.02
CA TYR A 433 2.43 -16.68 11.37
C TYR A 433 1.56 -17.64 12.17
N SER A 434 0.68 -17.12 13.04
CA SER A 434 -0.30 -17.94 13.74
C SER A 434 -1.29 -18.62 12.79
N VAL A 435 -1.77 -17.91 11.76
CA VAL A 435 -2.69 -18.48 10.76
C VAL A 435 -2.00 -19.54 9.89
N LEU A 436 -0.71 -19.33 9.56
CA LEU A 436 0.08 -20.25 8.74
C LEU A 436 0.75 -21.37 9.54
N GLY A 437 0.60 -21.40 10.88
CA GLY A 437 1.22 -22.40 11.75
C GLY A 437 2.76 -22.31 11.80
N LEU A 438 3.32 -21.12 11.60
CA LEU A 438 4.77 -20.87 11.61
C LEU A 438 5.29 -20.72 13.05
N GLY A 439 6.47 -21.28 13.34
CA GLY A 439 7.03 -21.36 14.69
C GLY A 439 7.81 -20.14 15.18
N THR A 440 8.14 -19.20 14.29
CA THR A 440 8.93 -18.00 14.64
C THR A 440 8.19 -17.11 15.62
N LYS A 441 8.89 -16.62 16.64
CA LYS A 441 8.37 -15.71 17.65
C LYS A 441 8.81 -14.28 17.38
N PHE A 442 7.88 -13.34 17.45
CA PHE A 442 8.20 -11.92 17.32
C PHE A 442 8.58 -11.36 18.70
N ILE A 443 9.74 -10.71 18.79
CA ILE A 443 10.23 -10.10 20.03
C ILE A 443 10.77 -8.68 19.78
N SER A 444 10.63 -7.82 20.78
CA SER A 444 11.26 -6.50 20.83
C SER A 444 12.71 -6.56 21.29
N ILE A 445 13.44 -5.47 21.13
CA ILE A 445 14.81 -5.34 21.67
C ILE A 445 14.79 -5.47 23.20
N LYS A 446 13.72 -5.01 23.85
CA LYS A 446 13.56 -5.14 25.30
C LYS A 446 13.46 -6.61 25.71
N GLU A 447 12.61 -7.39 25.04
CA GLU A 447 12.44 -8.82 25.30
C GLU A 447 13.72 -9.61 24.97
N LEU A 448 14.45 -9.22 23.92
CA LEU A 448 15.77 -9.79 23.63
C LEU A 448 16.75 -9.54 24.78
N LYS A 449 16.81 -8.31 25.33
CA LYS A 449 17.64 -8.00 26.50
C LYS A 449 17.26 -8.85 27.71
N GLU A 450 15.97 -9.03 27.97
CA GLU A 450 15.48 -9.88 29.06
C GLU A 450 15.90 -11.34 28.88
N ARG A 451 15.81 -11.87 27.65
CA ARG A 451 16.28 -13.22 27.30
C ARG A 451 17.77 -13.37 27.52
N VAL A 452 18.57 -12.41 27.03
CA VAL A 452 20.02 -12.37 27.23
C VAL A 452 20.37 -12.40 28.71
N VAL A 453 19.73 -11.56 29.53
CA VAL A 453 20.00 -11.51 30.98
C VAL A 453 19.63 -12.81 31.68
N SER A 454 18.51 -13.45 31.30
CA SER A 454 18.10 -14.73 31.87
C SER A 454 19.08 -15.86 31.54
N ALA A 455 19.48 -15.97 30.27
CA ALA A 455 20.43 -16.99 29.82
C ALA A 455 21.85 -16.80 30.36
N LEU A 456 22.23 -15.59 30.79
CA LEU A 456 23.53 -15.32 31.42
C LEU A 456 23.55 -15.61 32.94
N LYS A 457 22.38 -15.88 33.56
CA LYS A 457 22.24 -16.22 34.98
C LYS A 457 22.19 -17.73 35.24
N GLU A 458 21.79 -18.50 34.23
CA GLU A 458 21.94 -19.96 34.18
C GLU A 458 23.40 -20.33 33.87
#